data_AF-A0ABD0N0L1-F1
#
_entry.id   AF-A0ABD0N0L1-F1
#
_cell.length_a   1.000
_cell.length_b   1.000
_cell.length_c   1.000
_cell.angle_alpha   90.00
_cell.angle_beta   90.00
_cell.angle_gamma   90.00
#
_symmetry.space_group_name_H-M   'P 1'
#
loop_
_entity.id
_entity.type
_entity.pdbx_description
1 polymer ?
#
loop_
_entity_poly.entity_id
_entity_poly.type
_entity_poly.pdbx_seq_one_letter_code
_entity_poly.pdbx_strand_id
1 'polypeptide(L)'
;PIAVPFIHDHHLMLQHDNARPHVARICTQFLEAENIPVLAWPAYSPDMSPIEHVWDAQDQHIQQHVPVSANIQQLSRAIEKEWTNIPQATINNLINS
;
A
#
# COMPACT_ATOMS: atom_id res chain seq x y z
N PRO A 1 16.76 -3.82 -4.91
CA PRO A 1 15.30 -3.60 -4.76
C PRO A 1 14.76 -2.78 -5.94
N ILE A 2 13.70 -3.23 -6.63
CA ILE A 2 13.15 -2.53 -7.82
C ILE A 2 12.56 -1.15 -7.45
N ALA A 3 12.08 -1.00 -6.21
CA ALA A 3 11.44 0.22 -5.75
C ALA A 3 12.38 1.44 -5.64
N VAL A 4 13.63 1.26 -5.18
CA VAL A 4 14.55 2.39 -4.96
C VAL A 4 14.92 3.10 -6.26
N PRO A 5 15.39 2.40 -7.32
CA PRO A 5 15.62 3.05 -8.62
C PRO A 5 14.35 3.70 -9.17
N PHE A 6 13.19 3.03 -9.05
CA PHE A 6 11.92 3.57 -9.54
C PHE A 6 11.52 4.87 -8.85
N ILE A 7 11.71 4.95 -7.52
CA ILE A 7 11.46 6.17 -6.74
C ILE A 7 12.34 7.32 -7.23
N HIS A 8 13.62 7.07 -7.48
CA HIS A 8 14.55 8.11 -7.97
C HIS A 8 14.22 8.54 -9.40
N ASP A 9 14.02 7.59 -10.32
CA ASP A 9 13.74 7.87 -11.72
C ASP A 9 12.47 8.71 -11.92
N HIS A 10 11.49 8.56 -11.03
CA HIS A 10 10.20 9.24 -11.09
C HIS A 10 10.05 10.36 -10.04
N HIS A 11 11.09 10.66 -9.26
CA HIS A 11 11.09 11.69 -8.22
C HIS A 11 9.93 11.54 -7.22
N LEU A 12 9.68 10.30 -6.78
CA LEU A 12 8.57 9.96 -5.90
C LEU A 12 8.92 10.15 -4.43
N MET A 13 7.89 10.26 -3.61
CA MET A 13 7.97 10.29 -2.14
C MET A 13 7.26 9.09 -1.56
N LEU A 14 7.87 8.45 -0.56
CA LEU A 14 7.29 7.34 0.16
C LEU A 14 6.28 7.86 1.20
N GLN A 15 5.02 7.46 1.07
CA GLN A 15 4.04 7.60 2.14
C GLN A 15 3.91 6.26 2.87
N HIS A 16 3.99 6.30 4.19
CA HIS A 16 3.75 5.17 5.07
C HIS A 16 3.24 5.67 6.42
N ASP A 17 2.60 4.79 7.20
CA ASP A 17 2.19 5.13 8.55
C ASP A 17 3.39 5.11 9.52
N ASN A 18 3.25 5.80 10.65
CA ASN A 18 4.28 5.84 11.69
C ASN A 18 4.22 4.61 12.62
N ALA A 19 3.83 3.44 12.12
CA ALA A 19 3.83 2.22 12.91
C ALA A 19 5.25 1.93 13.44
N ARG A 20 5.34 1.32 14.64
CA ARG A 20 6.63 1.05 15.30
C ARG A 20 7.68 0.36 14.41
N PRO A 21 7.34 -0.63 13.56
CA PRO A 21 8.30 -1.23 12.64
C PRO A 21 8.82 -0.24 11.59
N HIS A 22 7.96 0.65 11.09
CA HIS A 22 8.28 1.60 10.03
C HIS A 22 9.19 2.74 10.49
N VAL A 23 9.04 3.17 11.75
CA VAL A 23 9.91 4.17 12.39
C VAL A 23 11.07 3.55 13.17
N ALA A 24 11.26 2.23 13.08
CA ALA A 24 12.39 1.58 13.71
C ALA A 24 13.71 2.13 13.15
N ARG A 25 14.75 2.15 13.98
CA ARG A 25 16.08 2.67 13.60
C ARG A 25 16.62 2.05 12.32
N ILE A 26 16.42 0.74 12.13
CA ILE A 26 16.92 0.05 10.93
C ILE A 26 16.19 0.53 9.66
N CYS A 27 14.89 0.78 9.73
CA CYS A 27 14.09 1.26 8.61
C CYS A 27 14.42 2.70 8.27
N THR A 28 14.47 3.58 9.27
CA THR A 28 14.84 4.99 9.09
C THR A 28 16.25 5.15 8.54
N GLN A 29 17.24 4.41 9.06
CA GLN A 29 18.61 4.41 8.52
C GLN A 29 18.69 3.93 7.07
N PHE A 30 17.87 2.94 6.68
CA PHE A 30 17.81 2.50 5.29
C PHE A 30 17.23 3.60 4.38
N LEU A 31 16.12 4.23 4.77
CA LEU A 31 15.50 5.31 4.00
C LEU A 31 16.45 6.51 3.84
N GLU A 32 17.19 6.85 4.90
CA GLU A 32 18.24 7.88 4.87
C GLU A 32 19.41 7.50 3.94
N ALA A 33 19.93 6.27 4.06
CA ALA A 33 21.06 5.81 3.26
C ALA A 33 20.74 5.76 1.76
N GLU A 34 19.51 5.38 1.40
CA GLU A 34 19.02 5.36 0.03
C GLU A 34 18.47 6.72 -0.43
N ASN A 35 18.52 7.78 0.39
CA ASN A 35 17.96 9.10 0.09
C ASN A 35 16.49 9.07 -0.37
N ILE A 36 15.68 8.21 0.25
CA ILE A 36 14.26 8.07 -0.07
C ILE A 36 13.49 9.17 0.69
N PRO A 37 12.88 10.15 -0.01
CA PRO A 37 12.08 11.16 0.68
C PRO A 37 10.81 10.50 1.24
N VAL A 38 10.51 10.80 2.50
CA VAL A 38 9.33 10.30 3.21
C VAL A 38 8.33 11.43 3.42
N LEU A 39 7.06 11.19 3.11
CA LEU A 39 5.98 12.13 3.35
C LEU A 39 5.71 12.19 4.85
N ALA A 40 5.76 13.40 5.41
CA ALA A 40 5.40 13.62 6.80
C ALA A 40 3.92 13.26 7.00
N TRP A 41 3.65 12.27 7.84
CA TRP A 41 2.31 11.74 8.10
C TRP A 41 1.96 11.87 9.59
N PRO A 42 0.72 12.24 9.96
CA PRO A 42 0.31 12.26 11.35
C PRO A 42 0.29 10.84 11.96
N ALA A 43 0.67 10.75 13.24
CA ALA A 43 0.59 9.48 13.97
C ALA A 43 -0.88 9.07 14.20
N TYR A 44 -1.16 7.77 14.16
CA TYR A 44 -2.50 7.20 14.40
C TYR A 44 -3.60 7.70 13.45
N SER A 45 -3.24 7.97 12.19
CA SER A 45 -4.20 8.32 11.13
C SER A 45 -4.25 7.24 10.03
N PRO A 46 -4.61 5.99 10.36
CA PRO A 46 -4.78 4.93 9.34
C PRO A 46 -5.88 5.32 8.35
N ASP A 47 -6.97 5.91 8.84
CA ASP A 47 -8.14 6.33 8.04
C ASP A 47 -7.81 7.34 6.92
N MET A 48 -6.66 7.99 6.98
CA MET A 48 -6.22 8.95 5.97
C MET A 48 -5.37 8.31 4.87
N SER A 49 -4.91 7.08 5.03
CA SER A 49 -3.91 6.47 4.15
C SER A 49 -4.57 5.86 2.92
N PRO A 50 -4.29 6.32 1.69
CA PRO A 50 -4.97 5.81 0.49
C PRO A 50 -4.84 4.30 0.30
N ILE A 51 -3.74 3.68 0.78
CA ILE A 51 -3.54 2.23 0.68
C ILE A 51 -4.51 1.43 1.55
N GLU A 52 -4.92 1.95 2.72
CA GLU A 52 -5.91 1.29 3.59
C GLU A 52 -7.27 1.23 2.88
N HIS A 53 -7.68 2.32 2.24
CA HIS A 53 -8.91 2.36 1.44
C HIS A 53 -8.87 1.42 0.23
N VAL A 54 -7.70 1.25 -0.39
CA VAL A 54 -7.50 0.27 -1.47
C VAL A 54 -7.63 -1.16 -0.94
N TRP A 55 -7.08 -1.46 0.23
CA TRP A 55 -7.23 -2.77 0.87
C TRP A 55 -8.68 -3.05 1.29
N ASP A 56 -9.38 -2.06 1.84
CA ASP A 56 -10.80 -2.19 2.18
C ASP A 56 -11.65 -2.49 0.94
N ALA A 57 -11.42 -1.79 -0.17
CA ALA A 57 -12.12 -2.06 -1.43
C ALA A 57 -11.81 -3.47 -1.97
N GLN A 58 -10.55 -3.90 -1.86
CA GLN A 58 -10.15 -5.24 -2.25
C GLN A 58 -10.83 -6.31 -1.39
N ASP A 59 -10.86 -6.15 -0.07
CA ASP A 59 -11.49 -7.08 0.85
C ASP A 59 -12.99 -7.19 0.58
N GLN A 60 -13.69 -6.05 0.37
CA GLN A 60 -15.10 -6.04 -0.01
C GLN A 60 -15.38 -6.83 -1.30
N HIS A 61 -14.52 -6.72 -2.31
CA HIS A 61 -14.66 -7.49 -3.54
C HIS A 61 -14.42 -8.99 -3.33
N ILE A 62 -13.39 -9.36 -2.55
CA ILE A 62 -13.09 -10.76 -2.23
C ILE A 62 -14.24 -11.41 -1.46
N GLN A 63 -14.85 -10.70 -0.51
CA GLN A 63 -16.00 -11.20 0.26
C GLN A 63 -17.22 -11.49 -0.62
N GLN A 64 -17.32 -10.89 -1.81
CA GLN A 64 -18.41 -11.15 -2.77
C GLN A 64 -18.14 -12.36 -3.67
N HIS A 65 -16.96 -12.99 -3.60
CA HIS A 65 -16.64 -14.15 -4.44
C HIS A 65 -17.48 -15.38 -4.05
N VAL A 66 -17.93 -16.11 -5.08
CA VAL A 66 -18.62 -17.39 -4.92
C VAL A 66 -17.95 -18.44 -5.84
N PRO A 67 -17.44 -19.56 -5.29
CA PRO A 67 -17.36 -19.88 -3.87
C PRO A 67 -16.33 -19.01 -3.13
N VAL A 68 -16.51 -18.86 -1.82
CA VAL A 68 -15.53 -18.21 -0.94
C VAL A 68 -14.23 -19.01 -0.96
N SER A 69 -13.10 -18.31 -0.88
CA SER A 69 -11.77 -18.95 -0.79
C SER A 69 -11.68 -19.84 0.45
N ALA A 70 -11.47 -21.13 0.24
CA ALA A 70 -11.42 -22.14 1.30
C ALA A 70 -10.01 -22.41 1.84
N ASN A 71 -8.98 -21.86 1.21
CA ASN A 71 -7.58 -22.01 1.64
C ASN A 71 -6.71 -20.82 1.19
N ILE A 72 -5.50 -20.76 1.74
CA ILE A 72 -4.54 -19.69 1.49
C ILE A 72 -4.19 -19.54 0.00
N GLN A 73 -4.11 -20.65 -0.75
CA GLN A 73 -3.77 -20.58 -2.19
C GLN A 73 -4.90 -19.94 -3.00
N GLN A 74 -6.16 -20.26 -2.68
CA GLN A 74 -7.33 -19.64 -3.30
C GLN A 74 -7.42 -18.16 -2.92
N LEU A 75 -7.19 -17.83 -1.64
CA LEU A 75 -7.20 -16.45 -1.18
C LEU A 75 -6.10 -15.61 -1.85
N SER A 76 -4.87 -16.13 -1.97
CA SER A 76 -3.77 -15.45 -2.66
C SER A 76 -4.14 -15.11 -4.12
N ARG A 77 -4.74 -16.08 -4.84
CA ARG A 77 -5.19 -15.86 -6.22
C ARG A 77 -6.33 -14.84 -6.29
N ALA A 78 -7.25 -14.85 -5.32
CA ALA A 78 -8.33 -13.87 -5.24
C ALA A 78 -7.78 -12.46 -5.01
N ILE A 79 -6.81 -12.30 -4.10
CA ILE A 79 -6.11 -11.04 -3.84
C ILE A 79 -5.41 -10.53 -5.09
N GLU A 80 -4.61 -11.36 -5.75
CA GLU A 80 -3.90 -10.98 -6.98
C GLU A 80 -4.88 -10.58 -8.10
N LYS A 81 -5.96 -11.34 -8.27
CA LYS A 81 -7.00 -11.04 -9.26
C LYS A 81 -7.68 -9.71 -8.95
N GLU A 82 -8.13 -9.49 -7.72
CA GLU A 82 -8.82 -8.26 -7.35
C GLU A 82 -7.90 -7.05 -7.40
N TRP A 83 -6.62 -7.19 -7.02
CA TRP A 83 -5.63 -6.13 -7.22
C TRP A 83 -5.60 -5.64 -8.67
N THR A 84 -5.59 -6.56 -9.64
CA THR A 84 -5.59 -6.19 -11.06
C THR A 84 -6.92 -5.63 -11.56
N ASN A 85 -8.02 -5.85 -10.83
CA ASN A 85 -9.35 -5.36 -11.19
C ASN A 85 -9.65 -3.97 -10.62
N ILE A 86 -8.90 -3.49 -9.63
CA ILE A 86 -9.08 -2.15 -9.07
C ILE A 86 -8.74 -1.12 -10.15
N PRO A 87 -9.70 -0.29 -10.60
CA PRO A 87 -9.42 0.71 -11.61
C PRO A 87 -8.40 1.74 -11.11
N GLN A 88 -7.44 2.12 -11.96
CA GLN A 88 -6.48 3.19 -11.63
C GLN A 88 -7.18 4.50 -11.23
N ALA A 89 -8.37 4.78 -11.80
CA ALA A 89 -9.18 5.93 -11.43
C ALA A 89 -9.59 5.92 -9.95
N THR A 90 -9.87 4.74 -9.37
CA THR A 90 -10.18 4.59 -7.94
C THR A 90 -8.98 5.00 -7.10
N ILE A 91 -7.78 4.51 -7.43
CA ILE A 91 -6.54 4.86 -6.73
C ILE A 91 -6.26 6.36 -6.86
N ASN A 92 -6.41 6.92 -8.06
CA ASN A 92 -6.19 8.35 -8.29
C ASN A 92 -7.18 9.22 -7.50
N ASN A 93 -8.45 8.80 -7.38
CA ASN A 93 -9.44 9.52 -6.59
C ASN A 93 -9.08 9.53 -5.09
N LEU A 94 -8.59 8.40 -4.56
CA LEU A 94 -8.13 8.30 -3.17
C LEU A 94 -6.88 9.14 -2.88
N ILE A 95 -6.01 9.32 -3.87
CA ILE A 95 -4.84 10.21 -3.72
C ILE A 95 -5.26 11.69 -3.74
N ASN A 96 -6.36 12.04 -4.42
CA ASN A 96 -6.82 13.41 -4.59
C ASN A 96 -7.93 13.83 -3.61
N SER A 97 -8.41 12.93 -2.75
CA SER A 97 -9.44 13.20 -1.73
C SER A 97 -8.88 13.84 -0.48
#